data_AF-A0A6M3X596-F1
#
_entry.id   AF-A0A6M3X596-F1
#
_cell.length_a   1.000
_cell.length_b   1.000
_cell.length_c   1.000
_cell.angle_alpha   90.00
_cell.angle_beta   90.00
_cell.angle_gamma   90.00
#
_symmetry.space_group_name_H-M   'P 1'
#
loop_
_entity.id
_entity.type
_entity.pdbx_description
1 polymer ?
#
loop_
_entity_poly.entity_id
_entity_poly.type
_entity_poly.pdbx_seq_one_letter_code
_entity_poly.pdbx_strand_id
1 'polypeptide(L)'
;MKPCKHLDYNEKNYPKCKLKTDVLVKFWDRLEGGFVTQSELEQFPNTAIKVQFCKKRGRINGIFQCYNAGELSCYEPAEEVR
;
A
#
# COMPACT_ATOMS: atom_id res chain seq x y z
N MET A 1 1.34 12.73 9.65
CA MET A 1 1.50 11.59 8.71
C MET A 1 1.50 12.12 7.29
N LYS A 2 2.54 11.86 6.49
CA LYS A 2 2.61 12.27 5.08
C LYS A 2 2.85 11.02 4.23
N PRO A 3 2.07 10.78 3.16
CA PRO A 3 2.30 9.64 2.28
C PRO A 3 3.65 9.77 1.56
N CYS A 4 4.34 8.66 1.37
CA CYS A 4 5.51 8.63 0.50
C CYS A 4 5.15 9.04 -0.94
N LYS A 5 5.97 9.90 -1.55
CA LYS A 5 5.82 10.37 -2.95
C LYS A 5 5.87 9.26 -4.00
N HIS A 6 6.41 8.09 -3.64
CA HIS A 6 6.53 6.94 -4.54
C HIS A 6 5.35 5.98 -4.47
N LEU A 7 4.36 6.25 -3.62
CA LEU A 7 3.13 5.46 -3.60
C LEU A 7 2.40 5.60 -4.94
N ASP A 8 2.06 4.46 -5.53
CA ASP A 8 1.31 4.38 -6.76
C ASP A 8 -0.18 4.30 -6.45
N TYR A 9 -0.90 5.33 -6.89
CA TYR A 9 -2.35 5.44 -6.78
C TYR A 9 -3.04 5.36 -8.14
N ASN A 10 -2.31 4.98 -9.20
CA ASN A 10 -2.88 4.85 -10.53
C ASN A 10 -3.71 3.57 -10.65
N GLU A 11 -5.04 3.72 -10.68
CA GLU A 11 -6.00 2.60 -10.82
C GLU A 11 -5.78 1.78 -12.09
N LYS A 12 -5.22 2.37 -13.15
CA LYS A 12 -4.90 1.65 -14.39
C LYS A 12 -3.81 0.59 -14.21
N ASN A 13 -2.92 0.78 -13.23
CA ASN A 13 -1.84 -0.17 -12.96
C ASN A 13 -2.32 -1.38 -12.14
N TYR A 14 -3.44 -1.22 -11.41
CA TYR A 14 -3.97 -2.22 -10.48
C TYR A 14 -5.48 -2.43 -10.68
N PRO A 15 -5.91 -2.90 -11.86
CA PRO A 15 -7.34 -3.01 -12.19
C PRO A 15 -8.10 -4.01 -11.31
N LYS A 16 -7.38 -4.95 -10.67
CA LYS A 16 -7.93 -5.92 -9.70
C LYS A 16 -7.80 -5.47 -8.25
N CYS A 17 -7.45 -4.21 -7.99
CA CYS A 17 -7.37 -3.66 -6.64
C CYS A 17 -8.28 -2.43 -6.56
N LYS A 18 -8.99 -2.26 -5.45
CA LYS A 18 -9.81 -1.08 -5.24
C LYS A 18 -9.04 -0.07 -4.40
N LEU A 19 -8.81 1.14 -4.92
CA LEU A 19 -8.19 2.21 -4.13
C LEU A 19 -9.20 2.74 -3.11
N LYS A 20 -8.84 2.69 -1.83
CA LYS A 20 -9.65 3.21 -0.72
C LYS A 20 -8.84 4.18 0.12
N THR A 21 -9.55 5.04 0.83
CA THR A 21 -8.98 5.99 1.78
C THR A 21 -9.67 5.77 3.12
N ASP A 22 -8.90 5.56 4.18
CA ASP A 22 -9.39 5.43 5.55
C ASP A 22 -8.69 6.45 6.45
N VAL A 23 -9.48 7.34 7.06
CA VAL A 23 -9.15 8.51 7.91
C VAL A 23 -8.01 9.39 7.38
N LEU A 24 -6.78 8.88 7.28
CA LEU A 24 -5.58 9.57 6.83
C LEU A 24 -4.71 8.77 5.83
N VAL A 25 -5.09 7.54 5.47
CA VAL A 25 -4.26 6.62 4.68
C VAL A 25 -4.99 6.11 3.45
N LYS A 26 -4.32 6.18 2.30
CA LYS A 26 -4.74 5.55 1.05
C LYS A 26 -4.12 4.16 0.93
N PHE A 27 -4.92 3.17 0.59
CA PHE A 27 -4.49 1.79 0.41
C PHE A 27 -5.28 1.11 -0.70
N TRP A 28 -4.72 0.03 -1.21
CA TRP A 28 -5.33 -0.85 -2.18
C TRP A 28 -5.98 -2.03 -1.46
N ASP A 29 -7.28 -2.17 -1.63
CA ASP A 29 -8.04 -3.32 -1.19
C ASP A 29 -8.05 -4.40 -2.28
N ARG A 30 -7.38 -5.50 -1.99
CA ARG A 30 -7.22 -6.63 -2.92
C ARG A 30 -8.42 -7.57 -2.90
N LEU A 31 -9.25 -7.55 -1.87
CA LEU A 31 -10.46 -8.38 -1.80
C LEU A 31 -11.58 -7.73 -2.59
N GLU A 32 -11.88 -6.45 -2.30
CA GLU A 32 -12.92 -5.73 -3.05
C GLU A 32 -12.55 -5.49 -4.52
N GLY A 33 -11.25 -5.41 -4.82
CA GLY A 33 -10.79 -5.35 -6.21
C GLY A 33 -10.86 -6.69 -6.96
N GLY A 34 -11.13 -7.80 -6.26
CA GLY A 34 -11.15 -9.14 -6.86
C GLY A 34 -9.78 -9.71 -7.21
N PHE A 35 -8.70 -9.20 -6.60
CA PHE A 35 -7.37 -9.81 -6.71
C PHE A 35 -7.26 -11.07 -5.86
N VAL A 36 -7.85 -11.05 -4.66
CA VAL A 36 -7.94 -12.18 -3.75
C VAL A 36 -9.41 -12.48 -3.51
N THR A 37 -9.77 -13.75 -3.48
CA THR A 37 -11.12 -14.20 -3.13
C THR A 37 -11.22 -14.62 -1.67
N GLN A 38 -12.45 -14.68 -1.13
CA GLN A 38 -12.67 -15.15 0.24
C GLN A 38 -12.11 -16.57 0.45
N SER A 39 -12.28 -17.46 -0.54
CA SER A 39 -11.77 -18.84 -0.49
C SER A 39 -10.24 -18.92 -0.50
N GLU A 40 -9.55 -17.97 -1.13
CA GLU A 40 -8.08 -17.89 -1.05
C GLU A 40 -7.61 -17.38 0.32
N LEU A 41 -8.38 -16.50 0.97
CA LEU A 41 -8.06 -16.06 2.33
C LEU A 41 -8.21 -17.21 3.33
N GLU A 42 -9.20 -18.09 3.14
CA GLU A 42 -9.39 -19.28 3.96
C GLU A 42 -8.23 -20.28 3.80
N GLN A 43 -7.71 -20.43 2.59
CA GLN A 43 -6.55 -21.28 2.31
C GLN A 43 -5.21 -20.63 2.71
N PHE A 44 -5.12 -19.30 2.64
CA PHE A 44 -3.91 -18.52 2.88
C PHE A 44 -4.21 -17.32 3.80
N PRO A 45 -4.41 -17.54 5.10
CA PRO A 45 -4.84 -16.50 6.05
C PRO A 45 -3.83 -15.37 6.22
N ASN A 46 -2.56 -15.59 5.87
CA ASN A 46 -1.50 -14.58 5.91
C ASN A 46 -1.51 -13.63 4.69
N THR A 47 -2.49 -13.75 3.80
CA THR A 47 -2.59 -12.90 2.61
C THR A 47 -3.04 -11.49 3.00
N ALA A 48 -2.15 -10.51 2.81
CA ALA A 48 -2.46 -9.11 3.07
C ALA A 48 -3.54 -8.59 2.09
N ILE A 49 -4.72 -8.29 2.62
CA ILE A 49 -5.86 -7.72 1.85
C ILE A 49 -5.63 -6.25 1.57
N LYS A 50 -5.22 -5.49 2.59
CA LYS A 50 -4.96 -4.06 2.51
C LYS A 50 -3.47 -3.85 2.28
N VAL A 51 -3.11 -3.33 1.13
CA VAL A 51 -1.70 -3.14 0.73
C VAL A 51 -1.46 -1.75 0.20
N GLN A 52 -0.19 -1.40 0.07
CA GLN A 52 0.25 -0.24 -0.70
C GLN A 52 1.14 -0.71 -1.84
N PHE A 53 1.11 0.01 -2.95
CA PHE A 53 2.07 -0.20 -4.04
C PHE A 53 2.99 1.01 -4.10
N CYS A 54 4.28 0.75 -4.18
CA CYS A 54 5.31 1.77 -4.29
C CYS A 54 6.08 1.54 -5.59
N LYS A 55 6.17 2.56 -6.44
CA LYS A 55 6.80 2.46 -7.77
C LYS A 55 8.27 2.00 -7.73
N LYS A 56 8.94 2.14 -6.59
CA LYS A 56 10.34 1.71 -6.38
C LYS A 56 10.50 0.33 -5.76
N ARG A 57 9.57 -0.09 -4.88
CA ARG A 57 9.72 -1.30 -4.03
C ARG A 57 8.68 -2.38 -4.29
N GLY A 58 7.68 -2.09 -5.13
CA GLY A 58 6.57 -3.00 -5.38
C GLY A 58 5.55 -2.98 -4.24
N ARG A 59 5.04 -4.16 -3.86
CA ARG A 59 3.94 -4.32 -2.90
C ARG A 59 4.44 -4.21 -1.46
N ILE A 60 3.72 -3.43 -0.66
CA ILE A 60 3.93 -3.23 0.77
C ILE A 60 2.71 -3.81 1.50
N ASN A 61 2.94 -4.77 2.40
CA ASN A 61 1.86 -5.50 3.08
C ASN A 61 1.26 -4.74 4.28
N GLY A 62 1.78 -3.56 4.63
CA GLY A 62 1.25 -2.69 5.68
C GLY A 62 0.91 -1.30 5.15
N ILE A 63 -0.29 -0.80 5.49
CA ILE A 63 -0.80 0.50 5.00
C ILE A 63 -0.18 1.71 5.72
N PHE A 64 0.42 1.51 6.89
CA PHE A 64 1.09 2.58 7.65
C PHE A 64 2.59 2.66 7.35
N GLN A 65 3.17 1.60 6.78
CA GLN A 65 4.61 1.43 6.56
C GLN A 65 5.24 2.46 5.63
N CYS A 66 4.45 3.32 4.98
CA CYS A 66 4.93 4.37 4.07
C CYS A 66 4.39 5.77 4.42
N TYR A 67 3.87 5.96 5.63
CA TYR A 67 3.21 7.21 6.08
C TYR A 67 3.95 7.96 7.21
N ASN A 68 4.99 7.36 7.79
CA ASN A 68 5.85 7.95 8.82
C ASN A 68 7.30 8.06 8.35
N ALA A 69 7.98 9.14 8.72
CA ALA A 69 9.42 9.28 8.51
C ALA A 69 10.15 8.33 9.47
N GLY A 70 10.73 7.24 8.96
CA GLY A 70 11.46 6.24 9.75
C GLY A 70 10.86 4.82 9.73
N GLU A 71 9.61 4.64 9.31
CA GLU A 71 9.02 3.30 9.08
C GLU A 71 9.18 2.92 7.61
N LEU A 72 9.80 1.76 7.34
CA LEU A 72 9.98 1.11 6.02
C LEU A 72 9.99 2.09 4.82
N SER A 73 10.80 3.14 4.93
CA SER A 73 10.85 4.24 3.96
C SER A 73 10.95 3.69 2.54
N CYS A 74 9.95 3.93 1.70
CA CYS A 74 10.23 4.01 0.27
C CYS A 74 11.13 5.24 0.09
N TYR A 75 12.44 5.05 0.25
CA TYR A 75 13.53 6.04 0.15
C TYR A 75 13.15 7.20 -0.82
N GLU A 76 13.05 8.48 -0.44
CA GLU A 76 13.45 9.25 0.78
C GLU A 76 12.62 10.56 0.90
N PRO A 77 12.43 11.16 2.08
CA PRO A 77 12.56 12.61 2.25
C PRO A 77 14.06 12.97 2.44
N ALA A 78 14.55 13.93 1.65
CA ALA A 78 15.94 14.36 1.66
C ALA A 78 16.36 14.97 3.01
N GLU A 79 17.64 14.80 3.32
CA GLU A 79 18.40 15.30 4.48
C GLU A 79 17.93 16.65 5.02
N GLU A 80 17.70 16.74 6.33
CA GLU A 80 18.00 17.97 7.05
C GLU A 80 19.45 17.88 7.54
N VAL A 81 20.38 18.22 6.63
CA VAL A 81 21.60 18.92 7.06
C VAL A 81 21.18 20.35 7.37
N ARG A 82 20.97 20.66 8.65
CA ARG A 82 21.42 21.90 9.29
C ARG A 82 21.22 21.87 10.80
#